data_AF-A0A239BB98-F1
#
_entry.id   AF-A0A239BB98-F1
#
_cell.length_a   1.000
_cell.length_b   1.000
_cell.length_c   1.000
_cell.angle_alpha   90.00
_cell.angle_beta   90.00
_cell.angle_gamma   90.00
#
_symmetry.space_group_name_H-M   'P 1'
#
loop_
_entity.id
_entity.type
_entity.pdbx_description
1 polymer ?
#
loop_
_entity_poly.entity_id
_entity_poly.type
_entity_poly.pdbx_seq_one_letter_code
_entity_poly.pdbx_strand_id
1 'polypeptide(L)'
;MSELNTPGELPRWRGRDAVRWAACRPAAWARPRWGALALAAAAAAAAVAAPEAFGAAHYGLAAVQLYWLLRLPGLTLVSAPVLAALLVWRVEPQAAVPAVAALLVCWGGARHRTGVRRRQRLLAANAAHGVRLPLPEPLAPLRRGLGGIASGLLLCAAAVPPQTRLLALAGVALLAAGVAARMRAGALRRGGQPVLRVLTREDEDARTWVFAADDHAGRRALFSCPVDPEPETPSGLRDDGLRPALLFGAPCEGAELLLLSADSEGGALVDRAAGPVRPA
;
A
#
# COMPACT_ATOMS: atom_id res chain seq x y z
N MET A 1 12.98 23.91 20.65
CA MET A 1 12.17 22.70 20.37
C MET A 1 12.28 21.68 21.51
N SER A 2 12.22 22.16 22.77
CA SER A 2 12.60 21.39 23.97
C SER A 2 11.41 20.74 24.70
N GLU A 3 10.24 20.70 24.07
CA GLU A 3 8.99 20.16 24.65
C GLU A 3 8.32 19.17 23.69
N LEU A 4 9.08 18.23 23.13
CA LEU A 4 8.48 16.92 22.87
C LEU A 4 8.30 16.28 24.24
N ASN A 5 7.17 16.63 24.87
CA ASN A 5 6.69 16.16 26.15
C ASN A 5 7.10 14.72 26.37
N THR A 6 7.67 14.50 27.54
CA THR A 6 8.27 13.27 28.04
C THR A 6 7.65 12.04 27.36
N PRO A 7 8.43 11.18 26.68
CA PRO A 7 7.91 10.04 25.93
C PRO A 7 6.94 9.15 26.73
N GLY A 8 6.89 9.25 28.05
CA GLY A 8 5.88 8.66 28.93
C GLY A 8 4.41 8.94 28.56
N GLU A 9 4.07 10.12 28.04
CA GLU A 9 2.66 10.55 27.90
C GLU A 9 1.98 10.12 26.60
N LEU A 10 2.76 9.80 25.55
CA LEU A 10 2.17 9.40 24.28
C LEU A 10 1.57 7.99 24.36
N PRO A 11 0.41 7.76 23.70
CA PRO A 11 -0.23 6.45 23.64
C PRO A 11 0.73 5.35 23.19
N ARG A 12 0.81 4.28 23.97
CA ARG A 12 1.61 3.09 23.65
C ARG A 12 0.79 2.14 22.79
N TRP A 13 1.34 1.67 21.68
CA TRP A 13 0.70 0.58 20.95
C TRP A 13 0.94 -0.74 21.67
N ARG A 14 0.00 -1.11 22.53
CA ARG A 14 0.08 -2.32 23.36
C ARG A 14 -0.11 -3.58 22.53
N GLY A 15 0.48 -4.69 22.97
CA GLY A 15 0.41 -5.99 22.32
C GLY A 15 -1.03 -6.45 22.07
N ARG A 16 -1.95 -6.17 23.01
CA ARG A 16 -3.38 -6.49 22.86
C ARG A 16 -4.03 -5.76 21.66
N ASP A 17 -3.75 -4.48 21.49
CA ASP A 17 -4.30 -3.67 20.39
C ASP A 17 -3.65 -4.04 19.06
N ALA A 18 -2.35 -4.31 19.09
CA ALA A 18 -1.59 -4.90 18.00
C ALA A 18 -2.17 -6.24 17.52
N VAL A 19 -2.53 -7.15 18.43
CA VAL A 19 -3.16 -8.43 18.11
C VAL A 19 -4.54 -8.23 17.47
N ARG A 20 -5.37 -7.32 18.01
CA ARG A 20 -6.68 -6.99 17.43
C ARG A 20 -6.54 -6.40 16.02
N TRP A 21 -5.57 -5.51 15.83
CA TRP A 21 -5.24 -4.93 14.54
C TRP A 21 -4.76 -6.00 13.54
N ALA A 22 -3.90 -6.92 13.98
CA ALA A 22 -3.38 -8.01 13.17
C ALA A 22 -4.45 -9.06 12.85
N ALA A 23 -5.42 -9.28 13.73
CA ALA A 23 -6.56 -10.17 13.47
C ALA A 23 -7.44 -9.68 12.30
N CYS A 24 -7.40 -8.38 11.98
CA CYS A 24 -8.12 -7.82 10.83
C CYS A 24 -7.43 -8.10 9.48
N ARG A 25 -6.42 -8.97 9.39
CA ARG A 25 -5.70 -9.26 8.13
C ARG A 25 -6.65 -9.66 6.99
N PRO A 26 -6.35 -9.28 5.74
CA PRO A 26 -7.10 -9.77 4.59
C PRO A 26 -7.09 -11.30 4.56
N ALA A 27 -8.25 -11.89 4.27
CA ALA A 27 -8.38 -13.33 4.14
C ALA A 27 -7.50 -13.84 3.00
N ALA A 28 -7.06 -15.10 3.06
CA ALA A 28 -6.14 -15.66 2.08
C ALA A 28 -6.68 -15.61 0.65
N TRP A 29 -7.99 -15.73 0.45
CA TRP A 29 -8.67 -15.63 -0.84
C TRP A 29 -8.64 -14.21 -1.44
N ALA A 30 -8.57 -13.18 -0.59
CA ALA A 30 -8.52 -11.79 -1.03
C ALA A 30 -7.11 -11.33 -1.43
N ARG A 31 -6.11 -12.23 -1.36
CA ARG A 31 -4.75 -11.95 -1.82
C ARG A 31 -4.75 -11.71 -3.33
N PRO A 32 -4.01 -10.71 -3.86
CA PRO A 32 -4.02 -10.37 -5.28
C PRO A 32 -3.69 -11.53 -6.23
N ARG A 33 -2.90 -12.51 -5.76
CA ARG A 33 -2.56 -13.72 -6.54
C ARG A 33 -3.79 -14.48 -7.03
N TRP A 34 -4.88 -14.52 -6.27
CA TRP A 34 -6.09 -15.22 -6.69
C TRP A 34 -6.82 -14.47 -7.81
N GLY A 35 -6.86 -13.15 -7.75
CA GLY A 35 -7.34 -12.33 -8.87
C GLY A 35 -6.46 -12.47 -10.10
N ALA A 36 -5.13 -12.52 -9.91
CA ALA A 36 -4.17 -12.76 -11.00
C ALA A 36 -4.39 -14.12 -11.68
N LEU A 37 -4.50 -15.19 -10.88
CA LEU A 37 -4.78 -16.54 -11.37
C LEU A 37 -6.14 -16.61 -12.09
N ALA A 38 -7.18 -15.97 -11.54
CA ALA A 38 -8.49 -15.93 -12.17
C ALA A 38 -8.46 -15.19 -13.51
N LEU A 39 -7.76 -14.04 -13.59
CA LEU A 39 -7.59 -13.29 -14.84
C LEU A 39 -6.78 -14.09 -15.88
N ALA A 40 -5.71 -14.77 -15.45
CA ALA A 40 -4.91 -15.62 -16.33
C ALA A 40 -5.72 -16.81 -16.86
N ALA A 41 -6.49 -17.48 -16.00
CA ALA A 41 -7.38 -18.57 -16.40
C ALA A 41 -8.47 -18.09 -17.37
N ALA A 42 -9.05 -16.91 -17.13
CA ALA A 42 -10.04 -16.32 -18.04
C ALA A 42 -9.44 -15.96 -19.41
N ALA A 43 -8.23 -15.40 -19.43
CA ALA A 43 -7.53 -15.09 -20.68
C ALA A 43 -7.20 -16.37 -21.47
N ALA A 44 -6.75 -17.43 -20.80
CA ALA A 44 -6.50 -18.73 -21.44
C ALA A 44 -7.79 -19.35 -22.00
N ALA A 45 -8.89 -19.32 -21.24
CA ALA A 45 -10.18 -19.82 -21.71
C ALA A 45 -10.69 -19.05 -22.94
N ALA A 46 -10.55 -17.73 -22.94
CA ALA A 46 -10.95 -16.89 -24.07
C ALA A 46 -10.07 -17.14 -25.32
N ALA A 47 -8.77 -17.35 -25.14
CA ALA A 47 -7.87 -17.68 -26.23
C ALA A 47 -8.21 -19.02 -26.91
N VAL A 48 -8.71 -20.01 -26.15
CA VAL A 48 -9.18 -21.29 -26.70
C VAL A 48 -10.54 -21.14 -27.39
N ALA A 49 -11.48 -20.40 -26.78
CA ALA A 49 -12.84 -20.29 -27.30
C ALA A 49 -12.96 -19.40 -28.55
N ALA A 50 -12.15 -18.35 -28.65
CA ALA A 50 -12.23 -17.38 -29.75
C ALA A 50 -10.84 -16.78 -30.05
N PRO A 51 -9.92 -17.56 -30.65
CA PRO A 51 -8.53 -17.15 -30.86
C PRO A 51 -8.40 -15.86 -31.70
N GLU A 52 -9.33 -15.63 -32.62
CA GLU A 52 -9.31 -14.47 -33.52
C GLU A 52 -9.89 -13.20 -32.87
N ALA A 53 -10.78 -13.35 -31.88
CA ALA A 53 -11.38 -12.23 -31.16
C ALA A 53 -10.46 -11.71 -30.04
N PHE A 54 -9.51 -12.54 -29.59
CA PHE A 54 -8.69 -12.25 -28.42
C PHE A 54 -7.33 -11.65 -28.80
N GLY A 55 -7.35 -10.40 -29.24
CA GLY A 55 -6.14 -9.64 -29.54
C GLY A 55 -5.39 -9.11 -28.32
N ALA A 56 -4.20 -8.54 -28.55
CA ALA A 56 -3.34 -7.90 -27.56
C ALA A 56 -4.09 -6.90 -26.63
N ALA A 57 -5.15 -6.26 -27.14
CA ALA A 57 -6.01 -5.34 -26.39
C ALA A 57 -6.58 -5.95 -25.09
N HIS A 58 -7.06 -7.20 -25.16
CA HIS A 58 -7.67 -7.86 -24.01
C HIS A 58 -6.63 -8.24 -22.95
N TYR A 59 -5.46 -8.73 -23.37
CA TYR A 59 -4.33 -9.01 -22.47
C TYR A 59 -3.85 -7.74 -21.76
N GLY A 60 -3.77 -6.61 -22.47
CA GLY A 60 -3.40 -5.34 -21.84
C GLY A 60 -4.44 -4.84 -20.85
N LEU A 61 -5.74 -5.02 -21.13
CA LEU A 61 -6.81 -4.73 -20.16
C LEU A 61 -6.70 -5.60 -18.91
N ALA A 62 -6.44 -6.90 -19.07
CA ALA A 62 -6.22 -7.81 -17.95
C ALA A 62 -4.99 -7.40 -17.12
N ALA A 63 -3.90 -7.00 -17.77
CA ALA A 63 -2.69 -6.51 -17.11
C ALA A 63 -2.95 -5.21 -16.33
N VAL A 64 -3.70 -4.26 -16.90
CA VAL A 64 -4.09 -3.01 -16.24
C VAL A 64 -4.99 -3.28 -15.05
N GLN A 65 -5.96 -4.18 -15.20
CA GLN A 65 -6.84 -4.59 -14.12
C GLN A 65 -6.06 -5.24 -12.96
N LEU A 66 -5.10 -6.10 -13.29
CA LEU A 66 -4.19 -6.70 -12.32
C LEU A 66 -3.32 -5.65 -11.62
N TYR A 67 -2.78 -4.69 -12.37
CA TYR A 67 -2.03 -3.57 -11.82
C TYR A 67 -2.86 -2.75 -10.82
N TRP A 68 -4.11 -2.43 -11.17
CA TRP A 68 -5.03 -1.76 -10.26
C TRP A 68 -5.35 -2.60 -9.03
N LEU A 69 -5.59 -3.90 -9.19
CA LEU A 69 -5.81 -4.80 -8.05
C LEU A 69 -4.63 -4.77 -7.07
N LEU A 70 -3.40 -4.74 -7.59
CA LEU A 70 -2.19 -4.72 -6.79
C LEU A 70 -1.97 -3.38 -6.07
N ARG A 71 -2.05 -2.27 -6.82
CA ARG A 71 -1.62 -0.94 -6.34
C ARG A 71 -2.77 -0.06 -5.83
N LEU A 72 -3.96 -0.22 -6.39
CA LEU A 72 -5.11 0.69 -6.25
C LEU A 72 -6.44 -0.08 -6.17
N PRO A 73 -6.70 -0.85 -5.10
CA PRO A 73 -7.93 -1.63 -5.01
C PRO A 73 -9.20 -0.76 -5.07
N GLY A 74 -9.10 0.54 -4.73
CA GLY A 74 -10.20 1.49 -4.92
C GLY A 74 -10.60 1.67 -6.39
N LEU A 75 -9.66 1.67 -7.34
CA LEU A 75 -9.99 1.71 -8.76
C LEU A 75 -10.58 0.39 -9.23
N THR A 76 -10.07 -0.74 -8.75
CA THR A 76 -10.63 -2.07 -9.05
C THR A 76 -12.12 -2.18 -8.68
N LEU A 77 -12.56 -1.51 -7.62
CA LEU A 77 -13.96 -1.49 -7.22
C LEU A 77 -14.88 -0.82 -8.25
N VAL A 78 -14.35 0.11 -9.05
CA VAL A 78 -15.07 0.82 -10.10
C VAL A 78 -14.84 0.15 -11.46
N SER A 79 -13.59 -0.20 -11.77
CA SER A 79 -13.24 -0.76 -13.09
C SER A 79 -13.76 -2.17 -13.31
N ALA A 80 -13.72 -3.04 -12.29
CA ALA A 80 -14.17 -4.42 -12.44
C ALA A 80 -15.65 -4.53 -12.88
N PRO A 81 -16.63 -3.87 -12.22
CA PRO A 81 -18.02 -3.95 -12.66
C PRO A 81 -18.25 -3.28 -14.02
N VAL A 82 -17.56 -2.18 -14.33
CA VAL A 82 -17.66 -1.52 -15.65
C VAL A 82 -17.16 -2.46 -16.75
N LEU A 83 -15.99 -3.08 -16.56
CA LEU A 83 -15.46 -4.06 -17.52
C LEU A 83 -16.37 -5.27 -17.64
N ALA A 84 -16.94 -5.76 -16.54
CA ALA A 84 -17.88 -6.88 -16.58
C ALA A 84 -19.14 -6.54 -17.39
N ALA A 85 -19.73 -5.35 -17.18
CA ALA A 85 -20.87 -4.89 -17.95
C ALA A 85 -20.55 -4.71 -19.45
N LEU A 86 -19.37 -4.16 -19.77
CA LEU A 86 -18.91 -4.04 -21.16
C LEU A 86 -18.72 -5.40 -21.83
N LEU A 87 -18.17 -6.39 -21.12
CA LEU A 87 -18.00 -7.75 -21.64
C LEU A 87 -19.35 -8.41 -21.90
N VAL A 88 -20.29 -8.31 -20.97
CA VAL A 88 -21.66 -8.84 -21.15
C VAL A 88 -22.37 -8.20 -22.35
N TRP A 89 -22.10 -6.92 -22.63
CA TRP A 89 -22.71 -6.20 -23.74
C TRP A 89 -22.05 -6.49 -25.11
N ARG A 90 -20.73 -6.67 -25.14
CA ARG A 90 -19.94 -6.67 -26.39
C ARG A 90 -19.43 -8.05 -26.81
N VAL A 91 -19.39 -9.02 -25.90
CA VAL A 91 -18.72 -10.30 -26.11
C VAL A 91 -19.73 -11.43 -26.00
N GLU A 92 -19.56 -12.47 -26.81
CA GLU A 92 -20.40 -13.67 -26.74
C GLU A 92 -20.38 -14.29 -25.33
N PRO A 93 -21.51 -14.85 -24.86
CA PRO A 93 -21.62 -15.38 -23.50
C PRO A 93 -20.51 -16.37 -23.13
N GLN A 94 -20.16 -17.27 -24.05
CA GLN A 94 -19.13 -18.30 -23.85
C GLN A 94 -17.74 -17.73 -23.51
N ALA A 95 -17.36 -16.60 -24.11
CA ALA A 95 -16.11 -15.92 -23.83
C ALA A 95 -16.24 -14.91 -22.68
N ALA A 96 -17.42 -14.33 -22.46
CA ALA A 96 -17.66 -13.35 -21.41
C ALA A 96 -17.71 -13.95 -20.00
N VAL A 97 -18.33 -15.13 -19.82
CA VAL A 97 -18.54 -15.78 -18.51
C VAL A 97 -17.25 -15.93 -17.69
N PRO A 98 -16.15 -16.54 -18.20
CA PRO A 98 -14.94 -16.70 -17.41
C PRO A 98 -14.29 -15.36 -17.03
N ALA A 99 -14.33 -14.38 -17.93
CA ALA A 99 -13.78 -13.05 -17.69
C ALA A 99 -14.60 -12.28 -16.62
N VAL A 100 -15.93 -12.34 -16.69
CA VAL A 100 -16.82 -11.76 -15.69
C VAL A 100 -16.59 -12.41 -14.33
N ALA A 101 -16.48 -13.74 -14.26
CA ALA A 101 -16.17 -14.44 -13.02
C ALA A 101 -14.81 -13.99 -12.42
N ALA A 102 -13.77 -13.86 -13.25
CA ALA A 102 -12.48 -13.35 -12.81
C ALA A 102 -12.53 -11.91 -12.30
N LEU A 103 -13.32 -11.05 -12.94
CA LEU A 103 -13.56 -9.67 -12.49
C LEU A 103 -14.31 -9.62 -11.16
N LEU A 104 -15.27 -10.51 -10.93
CA LEU A 104 -15.97 -10.63 -9.64
C LEU A 104 -15.03 -11.07 -8.52
N VAL A 105 -14.11 -12.02 -8.77
CA VAL A 105 -13.07 -12.40 -7.82
C VAL A 105 -12.16 -11.21 -7.48
N CYS A 106 -11.70 -10.47 -8.50
CA CYS A 106 -10.91 -9.25 -8.31
C CYS A 106 -11.66 -8.19 -7.49
N TRP A 107 -12.94 -7.97 -7.81
CA TRP A 107 -13.80 -7.01 -7.13
C TRP A 107 -14.05 -7.38 -5.68
N GLY A 108 -14.40 -8.64 -5.40
CA GLY A 108 -14.59 -9.16 -4.05
C GLY A 108 -13.32 -9.04 -3.20
N GLY A 109 -12.16 -9.38 -3.76
CA GLY A 109 -10.87 -9.23 -3.10
C GLY A 109 -10.53 -7.77 -2.79
N ALA A 110 -10.78 -6.85 -3.74
CA ALA A 110 -10.60 -5.41 -3.54
C ALA A 110 -11.55 -4.86 -2.46
N ARG A 111 -12.83 -5.27 -2.47
CA ARG A 111 -13.82 -4.88 -1.46
C ARG A 111 -13.42 -5.35 -0.06
N HIS A 112 -13.01 -6.61 0.07
CA HIS A 112 -12.52 -7.14 1.35
C HIS A 112 -11.30 -6.37 1.86
N ARG A 113 -10.29 -6.16 1.01
CA ARG A 113 -9.06 -5.43 1.37
C ARG A 113 -9.34 -3.98 1.77
N THR A 114 -10.21 -3.28 1.05
CA THR A 114 -10.60 -1.90 1.42
C THR A 114 -11.37 -1.85 2.75
N GLY A 115 -12.26 -2.81 3.02
CA GLY A 115 -12.94 -2.95 4.31
C GLY A 115 -11.97 -3.23 5.46
N VAL A 116 -11.02 -4.14 5.26
CA VAL A 116 -9.95 -4.43 6.21
C VAL A 116 -9.10 -3.20 6.50
N ARG A 117 -8.69 -2.44 5.48
CA ARG A 117 -7.91 -1.20 5.66
C ARG A 117 -8.68 -0.18 6.51
N ARG A 118 -9.99 -0.03 6.29
CA ARG A 118 -10.83 0.85 7.13
C ARG A 118 -10.83 0.39 8.58
N ARG A 119 -11.04 -0.91 8.85
CA ARG A 119 -11.01 -1.47 10.21
C ARG A 119 -9.66 -1.30 10.89
N GLN A 120 -8.57 -1.59 10.19
CA GLN A 120 -7.20 -1.39 10.69
C GLN A 120 -6.95 0.08 11.04
N ARG A 121 -7.40 1.02 10.20
CA ARG A 121 -7.27 2.45 10.47
C ARG A 121 -8.04 2.88 11.71
N LEU A 122 -9.27 2.39 11.89
CA LEU A 122 -10.08 2.68 13.08
C LEU A 122 -9.43 2.11 14.34
N LEU A 123 -8.91 0.87 14.30
CA LEU A 123 -8.23 0.26 15.44
C LEU A 123 -6.96 1.02 15.83
N ALA A 124 -6.16 1.44 14.85
CA ALA A 124 -4.98 2.27 15.12
C ALA A 124 -5.35 3.64 15.68
N ALA A 125 -6.38 4.29 15.14
CA ALA A 125 -6.88 5.56 15.66
C ALA A 125 -7.43 5.44 17.10
N ASN A 126 -8.11 4.33 17.40
CA ASN A 126 -8.62 4.04 18.75
C ASN A 126 -7.46 3.77 19.73
N ALA A 127 -6.41 3.06 19.30
CA ALA A 127 -5.20 2.83 20.09
C ALA A 127 -4.43 4.13 20.38
N ALA A 128 -4.53 5.11 19.48
CA ALA A 128 -3.97 6.44 19.70
C ALA A 128 -4.81 7.29 20.67
N HIS A 129 -5.92 6.78 21.21
CA HIS A 129 -6.77 7.47 22.19
C HIS A 129 -7.18 8.90 21.77
N GLY A 130 -7.39 9.12 20.47
CA GLY A 130 -7.73 10.43 19.92
C GLY A 130 -6.56 11.41 19.78
N VAL A 131 -5.37 11.07 20.28
CA VAL A 131 -4.15 11.87 20.12
C VAL A 131 -3.80 11.94 18.65
N ARG A 132 -3.75 13.16 18.13
CA ARG A 132 -3.36 13.49 16.76
C ARG A 132 -2.37 14.63 16.78
N LEU A 133 -1.18 14.39 16.27
CA LEU A 133 -0.15 15.42 16.18
C LEU A 133 0.11 15.77 14.71
N PRO A 134 0.44 17.03 14.40
CA PRO A 134 1.00 17.35 13.10
C PRO A 134 2.28 16.54 12.88
N LEU A 135 2.60 16.29 11.62
CA LEU A 135 3.90 15.71 11.30
C LEU A 135 5.00 16.70 11.70
N PRO A 136 6.14 16.22 12.25
CA PRO A 136 7.25 17.10 12.61
C PRO A 136 7.83 17.75 11.35
N GLU A 137 8.19 19.02 11.41
CA GLU A 137 8.97 19.68 10.35
C GLU A 137 10.47 19.68 10.72
N PRO A 138 11.40 19.54 9.76
CA PRO A 138 11.22 19.52 8.31
C PRO A 138 11.23 18.09 7.72
N LEU A 139 10.06 17.59 7.27
CA LEU A 139 10.02 16.36 6.48
C LEU A 139 10.52 16.64 5.05
N ALA A 140 11.42 15.79 4.54
CA ALA A 140 11.75 15.79 3.13
C ALA A 140 10.46 15.70 2.26
N PRO A 141 10.40 16.35 1.09
CA PRO A 141 9.25 16.23 0.21
C PRO A 141 9.04 14.75 -0.14
N LEU A 142 7.87 14.21 0.21
CA LEU A 142 7.47 12.87 -0.22
C LEU A 142 7.39 12.87 -1.75
N ARG A 143 8.47 12.42 -2.41
CA ARG A 143 8.57 12.30 -3.87
C ARG A 143 7.68 11.20 -4.44
N ARG A 144 7.03 10.42 -3.57
CA ARG A 144 6.13 9.32 -3.96
C ARG A 144 5.01 9.83 -4.85
N GLY A 145 4.84 9.14 -5.98
CA GLY A 145 3.83 9.43 -6.99
C GLY A 145 4.31 10.26 -8.18
N LEU A 146 5.35 11.10 -8.04
CA LEU A 146 5.85 11.92 -9.16
C LEU A 146 6.37 11.07 -10.32
N GLY A 147 7.17 10.03 -10.02
CA GLY A 147 7.66 9.10 -11.04
C GLY A 147 6.51 8.40 -11.77
N GLY A 148 5.47 7.96 -11.04
CA GLY A 148 4.30 7.34 -11.64
C GLY A 148 3.48 8.29 -12.52
N ILE A 149 3.35 9.56 -12.12
CA ILE A 149 2.71 10.60 -12.94
C ILE A 149 3.54 10.87 -14.20
N ALA A 150 4.86 11.10 -14.07
CA ALA A 150 5.71 11.40 -15.20
C ALA A 150 5.74 10.24 -16.22
N SER A 151 5.96 9.01 -15.77
CA SER A 151 5.92 7.82 -16.63
C SER A 151 4.54 7.60 -17.24
N GLY A 152 3.47 7.84 -16.47
CA GLY A 152 2.10 7.69 -16.96
C GLY A 152 1.75 8.71 -18.05
N LEU A 153 2.13 9.99 -17.89
CA LEU A 153 1.98 11.02 -18.92
C LEU A 153 2.77 10.67 -20.18
N LEU A 154 4.02 10.22 -20.03
CA LEU A 154 4.88 9.82 -21.15
C LEU A 154 4.25 8.66 -21.95
N LEU A 155 3.72 7.65 -21.27
CA LEU A 155 3.07 6.52 -21.92
C LEU A 155 1.73 6.90 -22.59
N CYS A 156 0.96 7.82 -22.00
CA CYS A 156 -0.21 8.39 -22.64
C CYS A 156 0.16 9.18 -23.90
N ALA A 157 1.22 10.00 -23.84
CA ALA A 157 1.67 10.80 -24.97
C ALA A 157 2.22 9.93 -26.11
N ALA A 158 2.85 8.79 -25.80
CA ALA A 158 3.34 7.83 -26.79
C ALA A 158 2.22 7.04 -27.50
N ALA A 159 0.97 7.16 -27.03
CA ALA A 159 -0.16 6.40 -27.55
C ALA A 159 -0.85 7.06 -28.78
N VAL A 160 -0.08 7.66 -29.68
CA VAL A 160 -0.58 8.42 -30.84
C VAL A 160 -1.21 7.51 -31.93
N PRO A 161 -0.56 6.43 -32.39
CA PRO A 161 -1.17 5.55 -33.37
C PRO A 161 -2.23 4.61 -32.74
N PRO A 162 -3.25 4.15 -33.50
CA PRO A 162 -4.30 3.26 -32.99
C PRO A 162 -3.77 1.92 -32.46
N GLN A 163 -2.57 1.53 -32.88
CA GLN A 163 -1.86 0.31 -32.49
C GLN A 163 -1.33 0.38 -31.05
N THR A 164 -1.13 1.59 -30.50
CA THR A 164 -0.53 1.82 -29.17
C THR A 164 -1.57 2.14 -28.08
N ARG A 165 -2.85 1.86 -28.33
CA ARG A 165 -3.94 2.06 -27.33
C ARG A 165 -3.69 1.34 -25.99
N LEU A 166 -2.91 0.26 -25.99
CA LEU A 166 -2.48 -0.43 -24.76
C LEU A 166 -1.51 0.40 -23.92
N LEU A 167 -0.63 1.18 -24.56
CA LEU A 167 0.26 2.12 -23.89
C LEU A 167 -0.54 3.25 -23.22
N ALA A 168 -1.61 3.74 -23.85
CA ALA A 168 -2.51 4.70 -23.21
C ALA A 168 -3.14 4.14 -21.93
N LEU A 169 -3.65 2.90 -21.97
CA LEU A 169 -4.24 2.24 -20.81
C LEU A 169 -3.22 2.05 -19.67
N ALA A 170 -2.00 1.63 -19.99
CA ALA A 170 -0.90 1.55 -19.03
C ALA A 170 -0.52 2.93 -18.47
N GLY A 171 -0.49 3.96 -19.33
CA GLY A 171 -0.23 5.34 -18.94
C GLY A 171 -1.28 5.89 -17.97
N VAL A 172 -2.56 5.70 -18.27
CA VAL A 172 -3.69 6.06 -17.37
C VAL A 172 -3.58 5.33 -16.04
N ALA A 173 -3.20 4.05 -16.04
CA ALA A 173 -3.05 3.28 -14.82
C ALA A 173 -1.91 3.82 -13.94
N LEU A 174 -0.76 4.15 -14.53
CA LEU A 174 0.38 4.75 -13.85
C LEU A 174 0.07 6.17 -13.34
N LEU A 175 -0.62 6.98 -14.15
CA LEU A 175 -1.13 8.29 -13.75
C LEU A 175 -2.01 8.20 -12.52
N ALA A 176 -3.03 7.35 -12.57
CA ALA A 176 -3.97 7.19 -11.47
C ALA A 176 -3.27 6.68 -10.19
N ALA A 177 -2.24 5.83 -10.33
CA ALA A 177 -1.41 5.40 -9.21
C ALA A 177 -0.60 6.53 -8.62
N GLY A 178 0.05 7.32 -9.47
CA GLY A 178 0.86 8.44 -9.06
C GLY A 178 0.03 9.54 -8.38
N VAL A 179 -1.13 9.89 -8.95
CA VAL A 179 -2.09 10.83 -8.35
C VAL A 179 -2.61 10.30 -7.02
N ALA A 180 -3.01 9.03 -6.93
CA ALA A 180 -3.48 8.45 -5.68
C ALA A 180 -2.40 8.43 -4.59
N ALA A 181 -1.13 8.14 -4.95
CA ALA A 181 0.00 8.24 -4.02
C ALA A 181 0.19 9.69 -3.55
N ARG A 182 0.15 10.66 -4.46
CA ARG A 182 0.24 12.09 -4.14
C ARG A 182 -0.90 12.55 -3.22
N MET A 183 -2.12 12.09 -3.46
CA MET A 183 -3.26 12.40 -2.59
C MET A 183 -3.08 11.82 -1.18
N ARG A 184 -2.53 10.61 -1.04
CA ARG A 184 -2.24 10.00 0.27
C ARG A 184 -1.14 10.77 1.01
N ALA A 185 -0.05 11.13 0.31
CA ALA A 185 1.01 11.96 0.87
C ALA A 185 0.49 13.34 1.30
N GLY A 186 -0.38 13.95 0.49
CA GLY A 186 -1.04 15.20 0.83
C GLY A 186 -1.99 15.07 2.03
N ALA A 187 -2.73 13.96 2.13
CA ALA A 187 -3.63 13.69 3.25
C ALA A 187 -2.88 13.46 4.57
N LEU A 188 -1.67 12.88 4.51
CA LEU A 188 -0.80 12.79 5.67
C LEU A 188 -0.39 14.17 6.20
N ARG A 189 -0.10 15.12 5.30
CA ARG A 189 0.36 16.47 5.68
C ARG A 189 -0.77 17.41 6.10
N ARG A 190 -1.98 17.23 5.57
CA ARG A 190 -3.10 18.17 5.76
C ARG A 190 -3.83 18.07 7.10
N GLY A 191 -3.41 17.18 8.01
CA GLY A 191 -4.06 17.08 9.31
C GLY A 191 -3.26 16.27 10.33
N GLY A 192 -3.65 16.40 11.60
CA GLY A 192 -3.05 15.63 12.68
C GLY A 192 -3.19 14.13 12.45
N GLN A 193 -2.07 13.42 12.53
CA GLN A 193 -1.99 11.97 12.36
C GLN A 193 -2.08 11.29 13.72
N PRO A 194 -2.73 10.11 13.82
CA PRO A 194 -2.67 9.32 15.05
C PRO A 194 -1.21 8.99 15.35
N VAL A 195 -0.80 9.20 16.60
CA VAL A 195 0.57 8.94 17.05
C VAL A 195 0.56 7.79 18.05
N LEU A 196 1.45 6.83 17.81
CA LEU A 196 1.61 5.65 18.63
C LEU A 196 3.09 5.46 18.96
N ARG A 197 3.40 5.19 20.22
CA ARG A 197 4.72 4.68 20.60
C ARG A 197 4.82 3.21 20.20
N VAL A 198 5.94 2.85 19.61
CA VAL A 198 6.27 1.51 19.16
C VAL A 198 7.74 1.21 19.49
N LEU A 199 8.13 -0.06 19.35
CA LEU A 199 9.52 -0.46 19.32
C LEU A 199 9.90 -0.80 17.88
N THR A 200 11.13 -0.52 17.48
CA THR A 200 11.65 -0.81 16.14
C THR A 200 12.97 -1.54 16.20
N ARG A 201 13.21 -2.44 15.25
CA ARG A 201 14.51 -3.08 15.00
C ARG A 201 14.81 -2.98 13.50
N GLU A 202 16.05 -2.69 13.16
CA GLU A 202 16.52 -2.71 11.78
C GLU A 202 17.17 -4.06 11.48
N ASP A 203 16.92 -4.55 10.27
CA ASP A 203 17.51 -5.77 9.74
C ASP A 203 18.72 -5.45 8.84
N GLU A 204 19.50 -6.47 8.50
CA GLU A 204 20.65 -6.35 7.58
C GLU A 204 20.23 -5.73 6.24
N ASP A 205 19.04 -6.09 5.76
CA ASP A 205 18.39 -5.63 4.53
C ASP A 205 17.84 -4.19 4.57
N ALA A 206 18.21 -3.37 5.56
CA ALA A 206 17.66 -2.02 5.80
C ALA A 206 16.12 -2.03 5.92
N ARG A 207 15.57 -3.14 6.41
CA ARG A 207 14.15 -3.30 6.70
C ARG A 207 13.92 -2.97 8.17
N THR A 208 13.02 -2.03 8.45
CA THR A 208 12.60 -1.77 9.83
C THR A 208 11.40 -2.62 10.18
N TRP A 209 11.56 -3.44 11.20
CA TRP A 209 10.51 -4.21 11.86
C TRP A 209 9.93 -3.39 13.00
N VAL A 210 8.60 -3.30 13.06
CA VAL A 210 7.87 -2.56 14.10
C VAL A 210 7.21 -3.55 15.06
N PHE A 211 7.39 -3.33 16.35
CA PHE A 211 6.90 -4.16 17.45
C PHE A 211 5.98 -3.33 18.36
N ALA A 212 5.16 -4.02 19.14
CA ALA A 212 4.36 -3.37 20.18
C ALA A 212 5.27 -2.73 21.24
N ALA A 213 4.82 -1.64 21.85
CA ALA A 213 5.61 -0.87 22.81
C ALA A 213 5.95 -1.64 24.11
N ASP A 214 5.21 -2.70 24.39
CA ASP A 214 5.35 -3.61 25.53
C ASP A 214 6.06 -4.93 25.15
N ASP A 215 6.41 -5.16 23.88
CA ASP A 215 7.15 -6.34 23.43
C ASP A 215 8.67 -6.07 23.45
N HIS A 216 9.21 -5.87 24.65
CA HIS A 216 10.65 -5.61 24.86
C HIS A 216 11.56 -6.79 24.49
N ALA A 217 10.98 -7.99 24.29
CA ALA A 217 11.72 -9.14 23.81
C ALA A 217 11.72 -9.25 22.27
N GLY A 218 10.93 -8.44 21.56
CA GLY A 218 10.83 -8.44 20.11
C GLY A 218 10.33 -9.76 19.56
N ARG A 219 9.39 -10.41 20.27
CA ARG A 219 8.90 -11.74 19.94
C ARG A 219 7.96 -11.73 18.73
N ARG A 220 7.22 -10.63 18.54
CA ARG A 220 6.17 -10.57 17.52
C ARG A 220 6.17 -9.23 16.81
N ALA A 221 6.85 -9.18 15.68
CA ALA A 221 6.74 -8.05 14.78
C ALA A 221 5.27 -7.87 14.31
N LEU A 222 4.83 -6.62 14.26
CA LEU A 222 3.52 -6.22 13.76
C LEU A 222 3.53 -6.16 12.24
N PHE A 223 4.55 -5.48 11.71
CA PHE A 223 4.80 -5.33 10.29
C PHE A 223 6.26 -4.90 10.06
N SER A 224 6.67 -4.95 8.80
CA SER A 224 7.90 -4.33 8.34
C SER A 224 7.63 -3.26 7.28
N CYS A 225 8.54 -2.31 7.20
CA CYS A 225 8.59 -1.32 6.16
C CYS A 225 10.00 -1.23 5.57
N PRO A 226 10.14 -1.12 4.23
CA PRO A 226 11.40 -0.69 3.65
C PRO A 226 11.64 0.76 4.07
N VAL A 227 12.87 1.05 4.44
CA VAL A 227 13.34 2.40 4.67
C VAL A 227 14.15 2.81 3.44
N ASP A 228 13.95 4.04 2.97
CA ASP A 228 14.82 4.56 1.91
C ASP A 228 16.24 4.63 2.48
N PRO A 229 17.24 4.00 1.84
CA PRO A 229 18.60 3.96 2.37
C PRO A 229 19.08 5.41 2.56
N GLU A 230 19.46 5.75 3.79
CA GLU A 230 20.17 7.01 4.02
C GLU A 230 21.49 6.99 3.24
N PRO A 231 21.99 8.16 2.82
CA PRO A 231 23.36 8.27 2.36
C PRO A 231 24.28 7.68 3.43
N GLU A 232 25.14 6.74 3.00
CA GLU A 232 25.96 5.84 3.83
C GLU A 232 26.35 6.45 5.18
N THR A 233 25.65 6.05 6.24
CA THR A 233 26.14 6.25 7.59
C THR A 233 27.32 5.29 7.77
N PRO A 234 28.51 5.77 8.22
CA PRO A 234 29.68 4.91 8.39
C PRO A 234 29.33 3.70 9.26
N SER A 235 29.71 2.52 8.79
CA SER A 235 29.26 1.18 9.19
C SER A 235 29.69 0.72 10.61
N GLY A 236 29.89 1.63 11.55
CA GLY A 236 30.25 1.32 12.92
C GLY A 236 29.05 1.36 13.86
N LEU A 237 28.64 0.21 14.38
CA LEU A 237 27.55 -0.01 15.35
C LEU A 237 26.11 0.10 14.81
N ARG A 238 25.70 -0.86 13.98
CA ARG A 238 24.29 -1.29 14.01
C ARG A 238 24.01 -1.96 15.36
N ASP A 239 23.17 -1.34 16.17
CA ASP A 239 22.63 -1.94 17.38
C ASP A 239 21.42 -2.80 17.00
N ASP A 240 21.51 -4.12 17.18
CA ASP A 240 20.42 -5.07 16.95
C ASP A 240 19.30 -4.95 18.02
N GLY A 241 19.49 -4.07 19.00
CA GLY A 241 18.53 -3.74 20.05
C GLY A 241 17.22 -3.16 19.53
N LEU A 242 16.15 -3.37 20.31
CA LEU A 242 14.87 -2.69 20.08
C LEU A 242 14.99 -1.23 20.51
N ARG A 243 14.69 -0.32 19.59
CA ARG A 243 14.72 1.12 19.82
C ARG A 243 13.30 1.66 19.96
N PRO A 244 13.03 2.56 20.93
CA PRO A 244 11.75 3.24 20.99
C PRO A 244 11.58 4.19 19.80
N ALA A 245 10.39 4.18 19.20
CA ALA A 245 10.04 5.07 18.11
C ALA A 245 8.60 5.57 18.22
N LEU A 246 8.31 6.67 17.53
CA LEU A 246 6.97 7.19 17.32
C LEU A 246 6.51 6.85 15.91
N LEU A 247 5.32 6.27 15.81
CA LEU A 247 4.64 5.96 14.57
C LEU A 247 3.56 7.00 14.32
N PHE A 248 3.68 7.74 13.22
CA PHE A 248 2.66 8.67 12.75
C PHE A 248 1.86 8.04 11.61
N GLY A 249 0.55 8.09 11.74
CA GLY A 249 -0.38 7.56 10.76
C GLY A 249 -0.88 6.17 11.16
N ALA A 250 -1.95 5.75 10.48
CA ALA A 250 -2.61 4.50 10.79
C ALA A 250 -2.07 3.36 9.90
N PRO A 251 -1.37 2.37 10.46
CA PRO A 251 -0.80 1.27 9.68
C PRO A 251 -1.91 0.46 9.05
N CYS A 252 -1.89 0.39 7.73
CA CYS A 252 -2.68 -0.52 6.93
C CYS A 252 -2.00 -0.73 5.59
N GLU A 253 -2.42 -1.74 4.84
CA GLU A 253 -1.85 -2.03 3.53
C GLU A 253 -1.88 -0.80 2.59
N GLY A 254 -0.71 -0.39 2.09
CA GLY A 254 -0.55 0.75 1.20
C GLY A 254 -0.78 2.13 1.85
N ALA A 255 -0.85 2.20 3.18
CA ALA A 255 -0.67 3.45 3.90
C ALA A 255 0.78 3.92 3.79
N GLU A 256 0.94 5.23 3.85
CA GLU A 256 2.21 5.87 4.13
C GLU A 256 2.23 6.14 5.64
N LEU A 257 3.38 5.93 6.27
CA LEU A 257 3.62 6.10 7.70
C LEU A 257 4.91 6.88 7.90
N LEU A 258 5.01 7.56 9.03
CA LEU A 258 6.25 8.13 9.51
C LEU A 258 6.73 7.33 10.72
N LEU A 259 7.98 6.91 10.72
CA LEU A 259 8.65 6.41 11.90
C LEU A 259 9.72 7.41 12.32
N LEU A 260 9.67 7.77 13.59
CA LEU A 260 10.58 8.69 14.24
C LEU A 260 11.28 7.96 15.38
N SER A 261 12.51 7.55 15.17
CA SER A 261 13.36 6.93 16.19
C SER A 261 14.41 7.91 16.67
N ALA A 262 14.71 7.93 17.97
CA ALA A 262 15.90 8.61 18.47
C ALA A 262 17.15 7.96 17.88
N ASP A 263 18.17 8.77 17.56
CA ASP A 263 19.48 8.23 17.23
C ASP A 263 20.18 7.69 18.49
N SER A 264 21.32 7.01 18.30
CA SER A 264 22.12 6.46 19.39
C SER A 264 22.83 7.50 20.27
N GLU A 265 22.91 8.75 19.81
CA GLU A 265 23.60 9.86 20.49
C GLU A 265 22.63 10.83 21.19
N GLY A 266 21.32 10.56 21.15
CA GLY A 266 20.28 11.44 21.69
C GLY A 266 19.98 12.66 20.81
N GLY A 267 20.54 12.72 19.61
CA GLY A 267 20.23 13.68 18.57
C GLY A 267 18.90 13.40 17.85
N ALA A 268 18.48 14.37 17.03
CA ALA A 268 17.16 14.40 16.44
C ALA A 268 16.97 13.33 15.36
N LEU A 269 16.14 12.34 15.72
CA LEU A 269 14.98 11.86 14.96
C LEU A 269 15.18 11.60 13.46
N VAL A 270 15.60 10.37 13.12
CA VAL A 270 15.64 9.93 11.71
C VAL A 270 14.21 9.75 11.21
N ASP A 271 13.85 10.57 10.22
CA ASP A 271 12.53 10.60 9.60
C ASP A 271 12.42 9.56 8.50
N ARG A 272 11.68 8.47 8.76
CA ARG A 272 11.55 7.37 7.81
C ARG A 272 10.13 7.26 7.29
N ALA A 273 9.94 7.68 6.04
CA ALA A 273 8.69 7.52 5.29
C ALA A 273 8.47 6.03 4.92
N ALA A 274 7.89 5.27 5.82
CA ALA A 274 7.59 3.86 5.64
C ALA A 274 6.42 3.64 4.66
N GLY A 275 6.67 2.98 3.54
CA GLY A 275 5.62 2.47 2.65
C GLY A 275 6.15 1.39 1.71
N PRO A 276 5.38 0.33 1.37
CA PRO A 276 4.11 -0.12 1.93
C PRO A 276 4.31 -1.06 3.16
N VAL A 277 3.42 -0.92 4.15
CA VAL A 277 3.31 -1.83 5.31
C VAL A 277 3.13 -3.28 4.84
N ARG A 278 4.05 -4.16 5.22
CA ARG A 278 3.89 -5.62 5.06
C ARG A 278 3.67 -6.26 6.42
N PRO A 279 2.49 -6.85 6.70
CA PRO A 279 2.28 -7.55 7.95
C PRO A 279 3.29 -8.69 8.07
N ALA A 280 3.84 -8.88 9.27
CA ALA A 280 4.76 -9.96 9.59
C ALA A 280 4.07 -11.33 9.55
#